data_AF-A0A221NEX3-F1
#
_entry.id   AF-A0A221NEX3-F1
#
_cell.length_a   1.000
_cell.length_b   1.000
_cell.length_c   1.000
_cell.angle_alpha   90.00
_cell.angle_beta   90.00
_cell.angle_gamma   90.00
#
_symmetry.space_group_name_H-M   'P 1'
#
loop_
_entity.id
_entity.type
_entity.pdbx_description
1 polymer ?
#
loop_
_entity_poly.entity_id
_entity_poly.type
_entity_poly.pdbx_seq_one_letter_code
_entity_poly.pdbx_strand_id
1 'polypeptide(L)'
;MAKLGDKDFVTEGLLVPAIARGLASSRFTADEALALTIIARKVDVKAADLSSAFTGSAATRSQDIRKLLDRGVIEPIAKGKRSYRLRLAPSELTPLLVRELDQLGFLPRILRDSE
;
A
#
# COMPACT_ATOMS: atom_id res chain seq x y z
N MET A 1 8.64 19.39 -12.71
CA MET A 1 9.65 19.49 -11.63
C MET A 1 9.45 18.32 -10.68
N ALA A 2 10.53 17.66 -10.26
CA ALA A 2 10.54 16.28 -9.78
C ALA A 2 9.59 16.01 -8.58
N LYS A 3 8.42 15.44 -8.85
CA LYS A 3 7.33 15.27 -7.87
C LYS A 3 7.47 14.04 -6.96
N LEU A 4 8.33 13.08 -7.30
CA LEU A 4 8.51 11.85 -6.51
C LEU A 4 9.23 12.04 -5.17
N GLY A 5 9.89 13.19 -4.96
CA GLY A 5 10.47 13.53 -3.66
C GLY A 5 9.46 14.17 -2.69
N ASP A 6 8.28 14.53 -3.17
CA ASP A 6 7.21 15.13 -2.37
C ASP A 6 6.32 14.02 -1.78
N LYS A 7 6.25 13.98 -0.45
CA LYS A 7 5.50 12.96 0.28
C LYS A 7 4.01 12.99 -0.08
N ASP A 8 3.40 14.16 -0.14
CA ASP A 8 1.97 14.30 -0.37
C ASP A 8 1.63 13.88 -1.79
N PHE A 9 2.49 14.23 -2.75
CA PHE A 9 2.37 13.72 -4.12
C PHE A 9 2.50 12.20 -4.19
N VAL A 10 3.48 11.60 -3.52
CA VAL A 10 3.65 10.14 -3.52
C VAL A 10 2.47 9.46 -2.85
N THR A 11 1.99 9.97 -1.71
CA THR A 11 0.87 9.37 -1.01
C THR A 11 -0.43 9.50 -1.80
N GLU A 12 -0.87 10.71 -2.12
CA GLU A 12 -2.20 10.93 -2.73
C GLU A 12 -2.20 10.76 -4.25
N GLY A 13 -1.06 10.99 -4.91
CA GLY A 13 -0.93 10.87 -6.36
C GLY A 13 -0.47 9.50 -6.85
N LEU A 14 0.10 8.66 -5.99
CA LEU A 14 0.66 7.36 -6.39
C LEU A 14 0.17 6.19 -5.51
N LEU A 15 0.39 6.24 -4.19
CA LEU A 15 0.09 5.12 -3.30
C LEU A 15 -1.42 4.87 -3.17
N VAL A 16 -2.20 5.92 -2.87
CA VAL A 16 -3.66 5.81 -2.71
C VAL A 16 -4.36 5.38 -3.99
N PRO A 17 -4.04 5.95 -5.19
CA PRO A 17 -4.58 5.46 -6.46
C PRO A 17 -4.22 3.99 -6.75
N ALA A 18 -2.98 3.57 -6.48
CA ALA A 18 -2.59 2.17 -6.66
C ALA A 18 -3.39 1.22 -5.76
N ILE A 19 -3.63 1.60 -4.50
CA ILE A 19 -4.47 0.82 -3.58
C ILE A 19 -5.92 0.76 -4.08
N ALA A 20 -6.47 1.89 -4.52
CA ALA A 20 -7.82 1.94 -5.08
C ALA A 20 -7.97 1.06 -6.33
N ARG A 21 -6.94 1.01 -7.19
CA ARG A 21 -6.89 0.08 -8.33
C ARG A 21 -6.89 -1.38 -7.88
N GLY A 22 -6.11 -1.70 -6.85
CA GLY A 22 -6.09 -3.04 -6.27
C GLY A 22 -7.45 -3.47 -5.70
N LEU A 23 -8.18 -2.54 -5.09
CA LEU A 23 -9.58 -2.76 -4.67
C LEU A 23 -10.49 -3.01 -5.87
N ALA A 24 -10.44 -2.14 -6.89
CA ALA A 24 -11.26 -2.26 -8.09
C ALA A 24 -11.00 -3.56 -8.88
N SER A 25 -9.78 -4.12 -8.79
CA SER A 25 -9.41 -5.40 -9.39
C SER A 25 -9.53 -6.60 -8.45
N SER A 26 -10.22 -6.45 -7.31
CA SER A 26 -10.42 -7.51 -6.28
C SER A 26 -9.13 -8.13 -5.73
N ARG A 27 -8.00 -7.42 -5.81
CA ARG A 27 -6.73 -7.84 -5.21
C ARG A 27 -6.67 -7.54 -3.71
N PHE A 28 -7.41 -6.53 -3.28
CA PHE A 28 -7.63 -6.20 -1.87
C PHE A 28 -9.13 -6.15 -1.59
N THR A 29 -9.51 -6.55 -0.38
CA THR A 29 -10.86 -6.27 0.13
C THR A 29 -11.02 -4.78 0.48
N ALA A 30 -12.25 -4.33 0.74
CA ALA A 30 -12.50 -2.94 1.16
C ALA A 30 -11.74 -2.59 2.46
N ASP A 31 -11.76 -3.50 3.44
CA ASP A 31 -11.07 -3.33 4.72
C ASP A 31 -9.56 -3.30 4.54
N GLU A 32 -9.00 -4.17 3.70
CA GLU A 32 -7.58 -4.17 3.37
C GLU A 32 -7.19 -2.86 2.67
N ALA A 33 -7.94 -2.42 1.67
CA ALA A 33 -7.68 -1.17 0.97
C ALA A 33 -7.72 0.06 1.91
N LEU A 34 -8.67 0.08 2.84
CA LEU A 34 -8.75 1.12 3.86
C LEU A 34 -7.53 1.07 4.80
N ALA A 35 -7.14 -0.11 5.27
CA ALA A 35 -5.96 -0.29 6.11
C ALA A 35 -4.67 0.17 5.40
N LEU A 36 -4.47 -0.24 4.15
CA LEU A 36 -3.32 0.15 3.34
C LEU A 36 -3.29 1.67 3.09
N THR A 37 -4.46 2.31 2.90
CA THR A 37 -4.58 3.76 2.74
C THR A 37 -4.19 4.50 4.03
N ILE A 38 -4.59 3.99 5.20
CA ILE A 38 -4.15 4.53 6.50
C ILE A 38 -2.63 4.41 6.65
N ILE A 39 -2.06 3.27 6.26
CA ILE A 39 -0.60 3.03 6.29
C ILE A 39 0.14 3.94 5.31
N ALA A 40 -0.41 4.22 4.13
CA ALA A 40 0.21 5.11 3.15
C ALA A 40 0.34 6.56 3.65
N ARG A 41 -0.61 7.02 4.47
CA ARG A 41 -0.69 8.41 4.95
C ARG A 41 0.11 8.66 6.23
N LYS A 42 0.32 7.62 7.04
CA LYS A 42 1.02 7.70 8.33
C LYS A 42 2.44 7.15 8.22
N VAL A 43 3.39 7.74 8.95
CA VAL A 43 4.80 7.33 8.93
C VAL A 43 5.01 6.03 9.71
N ASP A 44 4.38 5.93 10.90
CA ASP A 44 4.40 4.76 11.76
C ASP A 44 2.96 4.36 12.11
N VAL A 45 2.53 3.14 11.71
CA VAL A 45 1.17 2.65 11.99
C VAL A 45 1.20 1.48 12.95
N LYS A 46 0.51 1.60 14.09
CA LYS A 46 0.31 0.50 15.03
C LYS A 46 -1.03 -0.19 14.76
N ALA A 47 -1.22 -1.38 15.34
CA ALA A 47 -2.48 -2.10 15.19
C ALA A 47 -3.72 -1.31 15.63
N ALA A 48 -3.60 -0.43 16.63
CA ALA A 48 -4.70 0.40 17.10
C ALA A 48 -5.16 1.43 16.06
N ASP A 49 -4.24 1.95 15.25
CA ASP A 49 -4.53 2.90 14.17
C ASP A 49 -5.38 2.29 13.05
N LEU A 50 -5.41 0.96 12.94
CA LEU A 50 -6.15 0.20 11.94
C LEU A 50 -7.53 -0.25 12.43
N SER A 51 -7.97 0.23 13.61
CA SER A 51 -9.25 -0.15 14.21
C SER A 51 -10.47 0.23 13.37
N SER A 52 -10.38 1.29 12.56
CA SER A 52 -11.44 1.69 11.62
C SER A 52 -11.52 0.80 10.38
N ALA A 53 -10.42 0.12 10.02
CA ALA A 53 -10.37 -0.78 8.88
C ALA A 53 -10.70 -2.22 9.29
N PHE A 54 -10.08 -2.69 10.37
CA PHE A 54 -10.31 -4.02 10.91
C PHE A 54 -11.13 -3.91 12.19
N THR A 55 -12.44 -3.98 12.03
CA THR A 55 -13.39 -3.87 13.15
C THR A 55 -13.38 -5.13 14.03
N GLY A 56 -13.90 -5.01 15.24
CA GLY A 56 -13.92 -6.11 16.21
C GLY A 56 -12.71 -6.16 17.15
N SER A 57 -12.45 -7.36 17.67
CA SER A 57 -11.50 -7.56 18.77
C SER A 57 -10.05 -7.28 18.39
N ALA A 58 -9.20 -7.03 19.39
CA ALA A 58 -7.77 -6.87 19.17
C ALA A 58 -7.12 -8.14 18.57
N ALA A 59 -7.66 -9.32 18.89
CA ALA A 59 -7.19 -10.60 18.35
C ALA A 59 -7.51 -10.73 16.85
N THR A 60 -8.75 -10.44 16.46
CA THR A 60 -9.21 -10.45 15.05
C THR A 60 -8.37 -9.50 14.21
N ARG A 61 -8.23 -8.25 14.65
CA ARG A 61 -7.39 -7.25 13.97
C ARG A 61 -5.92 -7.68 13.86
N SER A 62 -5.39 -8.36 14.86
CA SER A 62 -4.02 -8.90 14.79
C SER A 62 -3.91 -10.02 13.73
N GLN A 63 -4.94 -10.83 13.55
CA GLN A 63 -4.99 -11.85 12.51
C GLN A 63 -5.08 -11.21 11.12
N ASP A 64 -5.88 -10.17 10.92
CA ASP A 64 -6.00 -9.49 9.63
C ASP A 64 -4.72 -8.76 9.24
N ILE A 65 -4.06 -8.08 10.20
CA ILE A 65 -2.72 -7.52 9.98
C ILE A 65 -1.73 -8.63 9.62
N ARG A 66 -1.82 -9.79 10.26
CA ARG A 66 -0.93 -10.92 9.97
C ARG A 66 -1.15 -11.47 8.55
N LYS A 67 -2.38 -11.54 8.06
CA LYS A 67 -2.65 -11.91 6.65
C LYS A 67 -1.93 -10.98 5.67
N LEU A 68 -1.94 -9.67 5.91
CA LEU A 68 -1.23 -8.69 5.07
C LEU A 68 0.30 -8.84 5.15
N LEU A 69 0.84 -9.16 6.34
CA LEU A 69 2.27 -9.45 6.53
C LEU A 69 2.68 -10.72 5.80
N ASP A 70 1.90 -11.80 5.96
CA ASP A 70 2.18 -13.11 5.37
C ASP A 70 2.11 -13.05 3.83
N ARG A 71 1.21 -12.22 3.28
CA ARG A 71 1.14 -11.89 1.84
C ARG A 71 2.26 -10.94 1.37
N GLY A 72 3.04 -10.35 2.28
CA GLY A 72 4.11 -9.41 1.95
C GLY A 72 3.63 -8.07 1.38
N VAL A 73 2.41 -7.65 1.68
CA VAL A 73 1.87 -6.34 1.24
C VAL A 73 2.36 -5.22 2.16
N ILE A 74 2.54 -5.55 3.45
CA ILE A 74 3.10 -4.68 4.47
C ILE A 74 4.29 -5.36 5.15
N GLU A 75 5.08 -4.58 5.87
CA GLU A 75 6.21 -5.10 6.64
C GLU A 75 6.42 -4.33 7.95
N PRO A 76 7.03 -4.96 8.97
CA PRO A 76 7.42 -4.27 10.19
C PRO A 76 8.46 -3.19 9.89
N ILE A 77 8.34 -2.04 10.55
CA ILE A 77 9.29 -0.93 10.39
C ILE A 77 10.68 -1.29 10.94
N ALA A 78 10.73 -2.16 11.95
CA ALA A 78 11.95 -2.81 12.40
C ALA A 78 11.64 -4.22 12.92
N LYS A 79 12.66 -5.09 12.95
CA LYS A 79 12.52 -6.45 13.47
C LYS A 79 11.96 -6.42 14.90
N GLY A 80 10.85 -7.12 15.12
CA GLY A 80 10.17 -7.21 16.41
C GLY A 80 9.26 -6.03 16.77
N LYS A 81 9.23 -4.94 16.00
CA LYS A 81 8.29 -3.83 16.24
C LYS A 81 6.90 -4.16 15.70
N ARG A 82 5.87 -3.80 16.47
CA ARG A 82 4.44 -3.84 16.07
C ARG A 82 4.00 -2.53 15.42
N SER A 83 4.85 -1.98 14.57
CA SER A 83 4.54 -0.86 13.69
C SER A 83 4.83 -1.27 12.26
N TYR A 84 3.97 -0.84 11.33
CA TYR A 84 3.91 -1.38 9.98
C TYR A 84 4.01 -0.28 8.94
N ARG A 85 4.63 -0.60 7.81
CA ARG A 85 4.69 0.22 6.59
C ARG A 85 4.31 -0.60 5.37
N LEU A 86 3.95 0.05 4.27
CA LEU A 86 3.75 -0.62 2.99
C LEU A 86 5.07 -1.22 2.50
N ARG A 87 5.01 -2.44 1.95
CA ARG A 87 6.11 -2.98 1.15
C ARG A 87 5.88 -2.60 -0.30
N LEU A 88 6.74 -1.76 -0.86
CA LEU A 88 6.59 -1.27 -2.25
C LEU A 88 7.10 -2.27 -3.29
N ALA A 89 8.18 -2.99 -2.97
CA ALA A 89 8.72 -4.03 -3.82
C ALA A 89 9.58 -5.04 -3.04
N PRO A 90 9.54 -6.34 -3.40
CA PRO A 90 8.49 -6.99 -4.20
C PRO A 90 7.21 -7.14 -3.37
N SER A 91 6.04 -6.80 -3.94
CA SER A 91 4.73 -6.99 -3.31
C SER A 91 3.59 -7.00 -4.32
N GLU A 92 2.39 -7.31 -3.85
CA GLU A 92 1.16 -7.16 -4.63
C GLU A 92 0.86 -5.72 -5.06
N LEU A 93 1.46 -4.72 -4.40
CA LEU A 93 1.37 -3.30 -4.78
C LEU A 93 2.29 -2.96 -5.94
N THR A 94 3.42 -3.65 -6.12
CA THR A 94 4.44 -3.30 -7.12
C THR A 94 3.86 -3.10 -8.53
N PRO A 95 3.11 -4.04 -9.14
CA PRO A 95 2.58 -3.84 -10.49
C PRO A 95 1.49 -2.75 -10.56
N LEU A 96 0.80 -2.46 -9.44
CA LEU A 96 -0.19 -1.37 -9.37
C LEU A 96 0.54 -0.02 -9.36
N LEU A 97 1.59 0.11 -8.57
CA LEU A 97 2.45 1.30 -8.52
C LEU A 97 3.12 1.58 -9.85
N VAL A 98 3.64 0.54 -10.53
CA VAL A 98 4.24 0.68 -11.86
C VAL A 98 3.22 1.23 -12.86
N ARG A 99 1.97 0.76 -12.83
CA ARG A 99 0.90 1.29 -13.71
C ARG A 99 0.55 2.74 -13.41
N GLU A 100 0.49 3.13 -12.14
CA GLU A 100 0.26 4.55 -11.77
C GLU A 100 1.43 5.44 -12.22
N LEU A 101 2.67 4.99 -12.03
CA LEU A 101 3.86 5.69 -12.51
C LEU A 101 3.84 5.86 -14.03
N ASP A 102 3.40 4.85 -14.78
CA ASP A 102 3.25 4.93 -16.24
C ASP A 102 2.19 5.95 -16.66
N GLN A 103 1.03 5.97 -15.98
CA GLN A 103 -0.04 6.93 -16.22
C GLN A 103 0.40 8.37 -15.93
N LEU A 104 1.24 8.56 -14.91
CA LEU A 104 1.84 9.84 -14.56
C LEU A 104 3.02 10.23 -15.48
N GLY A 105 3.43 9.36 -16.40
CA GLY A 105 4.52 9.60 -17.35
C GLY A 105 5.92 9.49 -16.74
N PHE A 106 6.07 8.79 -15.61
CA PHE A 106 7.37 8.55 -14.96
C PHE A 106 8.13 7.35 -15.52
N LEU A 107 7.51 6.53 -16.37
CA LEU A 107 8.18 5.42 -17.02
C LEU A 107 8.55 5.77 -18.47
N PRO A 108 9.75 5.38 -18.94
CA PRO A 108 10.15 5.62 -20.32
C PRO A 108 9.24 4.84 -21.28
N ARG A 109 8.77 5.52 -22.33
CA ARG A 109 7.86 4.95 -23.35
C ARG A 109 8.46 3.76 -24.12
N ILE A 110 9.79 3.59 -24.07
CA ILE A 110 10.53 2.46 -24.68
C ILE A 110 10.11 1.08 -24.11
N LEU A 111 9.43 1.05 -22.95
CA LEU A 111 8.85 -0.19 -22.40
C LEU A 111 7.45 -0.53 -22.95
N ARG A 112 6.89 0.30 -23.85
CA ARG A 112 5.56 0.08 -24.44
C ARG A 112 5.60 -0.65 -25.79
N ASP A 113 6.79 -0.83 -26.36
CA ASP A 113 7.00 -1.49 -27.65
C ASP A 113 7.61 -2.88 -27.44
N SER A 114 6.76 -3.83 -27.12
CA SER A 114 6.96 -5.25 -27.41
C SER A 114 5.57 -5.83 -27.60
N GLU A 115 5.05 -5.64 -28.82
CA GLU A 115 3.84 -6.28 -29.33
C GLU A 115 3.89 -7.81 -29.16
#